data_AF-A0A1V0FYX2-F1
#
_entry.id   AF-A0A1V0FYX2-F1
#
_cell.length_a   1.000
_cell.length_b   1.000
_cell.length_c   1.000
_cell.angle_alpha   90.00
_cell.angle_beta   90.00
_cell.angle_gamma   90.00
#
_symmetry.space_group_name_H-M   'P 1'
#
loop_
_entity.id
_entity.type
_entity.pdbx_description
1 polymer ?
#
loop_
_entity_poly.entity_id
_entity_poly.type
_entity_poly.pdbx_seq_one_letter_code
_entity_poly.pdbx_strand_id
1 'polypeptide(L)'
;LRAFEAKLSLLITENTSFAGSALLLAIATTKLIQEHASAIQSLGVQGDKTAAATAYAAGRTDELVNFLKQTAHPDTHTHSCIEFSSGTALTPDLLSGCDTPTFTAQATAITATAEAAKSELPSDAELQGSGSKNCKLTENAGTGLFGGTNAISLKLLDGFYTHTKTQTWADKARIKSVTGSKTLNTAKTAAQTLQTLLQDDWPTAPTDEQTLTTFINNPNIQEKVAQSLKETKQLSETAGTSDLAEKINSIFGAPRPNGTRSFAAEVAHKQLHVASQA
;
A
#
# COMPACT_ATOMS: atom_id res chain seq x y z
N LEU A 1 -15.41 -3.35 17.00
CA LEU A 1 -16.06 -4.66 16.75
C LEU A 1 -16.15 -5.52 18.01
N ARG A 2 -15.07 -5.77 18.77
CA ARG A 2 -15.14 -6.56 20.03
C ARG A 2 -16.19 -6.07 21.06
N ALA A 3 -16.28 -4.75 21.27
CA ALA A 3 -17.31 -4.19 22.13
C ALA A 3 -18.74 -4.44 21.60
N PHE A 4 -18.91 -4.51 20.28
CA PHE A 4 -20.19 -4.82 19.64
C PHE A 4 -20.55 -6.31 19.77
N GLU A 5 -19.59 -7.20 19.59
CA GLU A 5 -19.74 -8.65 19.86
C GLU A 5 -20.18 -8.93 21.30
N ALA A 6 -19.60 -8.23 22.28
CA ALA A 6 -20.00 -8.32 23.68
C ALA A 6 -21.46 -7.85 23.91
N LYS A 7 -21.87 -6.75 23.24
CA LYS A 7 -23.27 -6.27 23.29
C LYS A 7 -24.24 -7.30 22.71
N LEU A 8 -23.89 -7.95 21.60
CA LEU A 8 -24.71 -9.02 21.02
C LEU A 8 -24.83 -10.22 21.96
N SER A 9 -23.74 -10.59 22.63
CA SER A 9 -23.73 -11.69 23.62
C SER A 9 -24.67 -11.41 24.79
N LEU A 10 -24.71 -10.17 25.29
CA LEU A 10 -25.68 -9.75 26.32
C LEU A 10 -27.12 -9.80 25.80
N LEU A 11 -27.36 -9.35 24.56
CA LEU A 11 -28.69 -9.38 23.95
C LEU A 11 -29.25 -10.81 23.83
N ILE A 12 -28.41 -11.79 23.50
CA ILE A 12 -28.78 -13.21 23.46
C ILE A 12 -29.35 -13.67 24.81
N THR A 13 -28.74 -13.22 25.91
CA THR A 13 -29.18 -13.61 27.26
C THR A 13 -30.39 -12.85 27.78
N GLU A 14 -30.58 -11.59 27.35
CA GLU A 14 -31.63 -10.73 27.90
C GLU A 14 -32.91 -10.64 27.05
N ASN A 15 -32.88 -11.01 25.77
CA ASN A 15 -34.05 -10.95 24.90
C ASN A 15 -34.15 -12.19 24.01
N THR A 16 -34.99 -13.14 24.43
CA THR A 16 -35.20 -14.42 23.72
C THR A 16 -35.82 -14.24 22.34
N SER A 17 -36.56 -13.15 22.10
CA SER A 17 -37.23 -12.88 20.81
C SER A 17 -36.25 -12.57 19.69
N PHE A 18 -35.02 -12.14 20.02
CA PHE A 18 -33.97 -11.79 19.05
C PHE A 18 -32.68 -12.57 19.26
N ALA A 19 -32.67 -13.57 20.16
CA ALA A 19 -31.48 -14.34 20.48
C ALA A 19 -30.84 -15.01 19.25
N GLY A 20 -31.65 -15.53 18.31
CA GLY A 20 -31.15 -16.12 17.07
C GLY A 20 -30.47 -15.11 16.15
N SER A 21 -31.05 -13.93 15.98
CA SER A 21 -30.51 -12.83 15.15
C SER A 21 -29.23 -12.27 15.76
N ALA A 22 -29.21 -12.12 17.08
CA ALA A 22 -28.05 -11.69 17.86
C ALA A 22 -26.90 -12.70 17.77
N LEU A 23 -27.20 -14.00 17.86
CA LEU A 23 -26.22 -15.08 17.72
C LEU A 23 -25.59 -15.11 16.32
N LEU A 24 -26.40 -15.01 15.26
CA LEU A 24 -25.88 -14.99 13.89
C LEU A 24 -25.00 -13.78 13.63
N LEU A 25 -25.41 -12.60 14.12
CA LEU A 25 -24.62 -11.39 13.96
C LEU A 25 -23.35 -11.44 14.82
N ALA A 26 -23.38 -12.09 15.99
CA ALA A 26 -22.21 -12.31 16.83
C ALA A 26 -21.20 -13.19 16.09
N ILE A 27 -21.62 -14.32 15.52
CA ILE A 27 -20.76 -15.21 14.72
C ILE A 27 -20.16 -14.46 13.52
N ALA A 28 -20.97 -13.72 12.76
CA ALA A 28 -20.48 -12.92 11.63
C ALA A 28 -19.45 -11.86 12.08
N THR A 29 -19.69 -11.22 13.24
CA THR A 29 -18.76 -10.26 13.84
C THR A 29 -17.47 -10.93 14.30
N THR A 30 -17.53 -12.13 14.90
CA THR A 30 -16.35 -12.91 15.30
C THR A 30 -15.49 -13.27 14.09
N LYS A 31 -16.11 -13.74 12.99
CA LYS A 31 -15.40 -14.04 11.73
C LYS A 31 -14.69 -12.80 11.19
N LEU A 32 -15.38 -11.66 11.20
CA LEU A 32 -14.80 -10.38 10.78
C LEU A 32 -13.61 -9.96 11.67
N ILE A 33 -13.71 -10.14 12.99
CA ILE A 33 -12.60 -9.86 13.92
C ILE A 33 -11.39 -10.74 13.63
N GLN A 34 -11.61 -12.02 13.32
CA GLN A 34 -10.54 -12.97 12.98
C GLN A 34 -9.87 -12.62 11.65
N GLU A 35 -10.64 -12.23 10.64
CA GLU A 35 -10.13 -11.75 9.36
C GLU A 35 -9.33 -10.46 9.54
N HIS A 36 -9.83 -9.50 10.32
CA HIS A 36 -9.11 -8.27 10.60
C HIS A 36 -7.80 -8.54 11.37
N ALA A 37 -7.79 -9.46 12.32
CA ALA A 37 -6.56 -9.87 13.00
C ALA A 37 -5.54 -10.48 12.04
N SER A 38 -6.00 -11.33 11.10
CA SER A 38 -5.16 -11.95 10.08
C SER A 38 -4.64 -10.91 9.07
N ALA A 39 -5.46 -9.92 8.71
CA ALA A 39 -5.09 -8.80 7.86
C ALA A 39 -4.05 -7.90 8.53
N ILE A 40 -4.21 -7.56 9.81
CA ILE A 40 -3.20 -6.82 10.59
C ILE A 40 -1.88 -7.59 10.64
N GLN A 41 -1.91 -8.90 10.85
CA GLN A 41 -0.70 -9.72 10.83
C GLN A 41 -0.03 -9.70 9.45
N SER A 42 -0.83 -9.79 8.39
CA SER A 42 -0.35 -9.72 7.01
C SER A 42 0.23 -8.34 6.69
N LEU A 43 -0.40 -7.27 7.17
CA LEU A 43 0.08 -5.89 7.08
C LEU A 43 1.41 -5.72 7.80
N GLY A 44 1.60 -6.31 8.98
CA GLY A 44 2.89 -6.28 9.69
C GLY A 44 3.99 -6.96 8.88
N VAL A 45 3.77 -8.21 8.44
CA VAL A 45 4.76 -8.97 7.66
C VAL A 45 5.07 -8.32 6.32
N GLN A 46 4.05 -7.80 5.62
CA GLN A 46 4.24 -7.13 4.34
C GLN A 46 4.85 -5.74 4.52
N GLY A 47 4.48 -5.03 5.59
CA GLY A 47 5.02 -3.75 6.00
C GLY A 47 6.53 -3.81 6.17
N ASP A 48 7.03 -4.78 6.95
CA ASP A 48 8.46 -4.98 7.17
C ASP A 48 9.21 -5.28 5.87
N LYS A 49 8.67 -6.16 5.03
CA LYS A 49 9.27 -6.50 3.72
C LYS A 49 9.31 -5.30 2.79
N THR A 50 8.24 -4.53 2.74
CA THR A 50 8.15 -3.34 1.90
C THR A 50 9.11 -2.27 2.39
N ALA A 51 9.16 -2.00 3.70
CA ALA A 51 10.10 -1.04 4.27
C ALA A 51 11.56 -1.43 3.98
N ALA A 52 11.92 -2.72 4.13
CA ALA A 52 13.26 -3.19 3.81
C ALA A 52 13.58 -3.03 2.31
N ALA A 53 12.65 -3.40 1.43
CA ALA A 53 12.85 -3.31 -0.03
C ALA A 53 12.98 -1.86 -0.50
N THR A 54 12.13 -0.95 -0.01
CA THR A 54 12.18 0.48 -0.37
C THR A 54 13.38 1.17 0.23
N ALA A 55 13.75 0.89 1.48
CA ALA A 55 14.96 1.44 2.10
C ALA A 55 16.23 0.97 1.39
N TYR A 56 16.30 -0.30 0.99
CA TYR A 56 17.44 -0.80 0.23
C TYR A 56 17.54 -0.12 -1.15
N ALA A 57 16.42 0.02 -1.87
CA ALA A 57 16.39 0.74 -3.14
C ALA A 57 16.75 2.23 -2.99
N ALA A 58 16.25 2.89 -1.95
CA ALA A 58 16.58 4.27 -1.63
C ALA A 58 18.08 4.41 -1.35
N GLY A 59 18.66 3.60 -0.45
CA GLY A 59 20.08 3.68 -0.13
C GLY A 59 21.01 3.45 -1.33
N ARG A 60 20.64 2.55 -2.26
CA ARG A 60 21.41 2.37 -3.51
C ARG A 60 21.26 3.55 -4.47
N THR A 61 20.11 4.22 -4.46
CA THR A 61 19.85 5.44 -5.25
C THR A 61 20.59 6.63 -4.66
N ASP A 62 20.53 6.80 -3.34
CA ASP A 62 21.23 7.86 -2.60
C ASP A 62 22.73 7.76 -2.80
N GLU A 63 23.30 6.55 -2.75
CA GLU A 63 24.73 6.35 -3.00
C GLU A 63 25.11 6.70 -4.45
N LEU A 64 24.29 6.32 -5.43
CA LEU A 64 24.50 6.71 -6.82
C LEU A 64 24.48 8.24 -6.97
N VAL A 65 23.46 8.89 -6.42
CA VAL A 65 23.32 10.35 -6.48
C VAL A 65 24.48 11.03 -5.76
N ASN A 66 24.88 10.55 -4.59
CA ASN A 66 26.02 11.07 -3.83
C ASN A 66 27.34 10.93 -4.62
N PHE A 67 27.56 9.78 -5.25
CA PHE A 67 28.71 9.58 -6.14
C PHE A 67 28.71 10.55 -7.32
N LEU A 68 27.56 10.79 -7.95
CA LEU A 68 27.43 11.75 -9.04
C LEU A 68 27.64 13.20 -8.55
N LYS A 69 27.13 13.56 -7.37
CA LYS A 69 27.35 14.88 -6.74
C LYS A 69 28.84 15.16 -6.52
N GLN A 70 29.62 14.16 -6.11
CA GLN A 70 31.06 14.29 -5.89
C GLN A 70 31.85 14.61 -7.18
N THR A 71 31.27 14.40 -8.37
CA THR A 71 31.91 14.80 -9.64
C THR A 71 31.86 16.30 -9.89
N ALA A 72 31.00 17.04 -9.17
CA ALA A 72 30.87 18.49 -9.30
C ALA A 72 31.82 19.22 -8.34
N HIS A 73 32.62 20.13 -8.87
CA HIS A 73 33.54 21.01 -8.13
C HIS A 73 33.40 22.45 -8.63
N PRO A 74 33.85 23.46 -7.86
CA PRO A 74 33.99 24.82 -8.35
C PRO A 74 34.77 24.81 -9.68
N ASP A 75 34.27 25.54 -10.68
CA ASP A 75 34.81 25.65 -12.03
C ASP A 75 34.72 24.40 -12.93
N THR A 76 34.31 23.23 -12.43
CA THR A 76 34.12 22.00 -13.25
C THR A 76 32.72 21.91 -13.87
N HIS A 77 32.09 23.06 -14.13
CA HIS A 77 30.79 23.17 -14.76
C HIS A 77 30.70 22.49 -16.14
N THR A 78 31.82 22.17 -16.78
CA THR A 78 31.91 21.38 -18.03
C THR A 78 32.30 19.93 -17.81
N HIS A 79 32.55 19.50 -16.57
CA HIS A 79 33.02 18.17 -16.18
C HIS A 79 32.25 17.63 -14.95
N SER A 80 30.91 17.77 -14.95
CA SER A 80 30.01 17.18 -13.95
C SER A 80 29.19 16.04 -14.56
N CYS A 81 28.74 15.12 -13.71
CA CYS A 81 27.80 14.07 -14.09
C CYS A 81 26.33 14.37 -13.74
N ILE A 82 26.08 15.58 -13.24
CA ILE A 82 24.74 16.12 -13.04
C ILE A 82 24.66 17.40 -13.86
N GLU A 83 23.74 17.44 -14.82
CA GLU A 83 23.41 18.67 -15.55
C GLU A 83 22.43 19.50 -14.72
N PHE A 84 22.65 20.81 -14.67
CA PHE A 84 21.77 21.75 -13.97
C PHE A 84 21.15 22.71 -14.99
N SER A 85 19.85 23.01 -14.79
CA SER A 85 19.03 23.81 -15.71
C SER A 85 19.47 25.28 -15.81
N SER A 86 20.22 25.78 -14.82
CA SER A 86 20.77 27.13 -14.81
C SER A 86 21.99 27.24 -13.87
N GLY A 87 22.83 28.26 -14.09
CA GLY A 87 24.01 28.54 -13.26
C GLY A 87 25.31 27.88 -13.75
N THR A 88 26.38 28.01 -12.96
CA THR A 88 27.72 27.44 -13.23
C THR A 88 28.14 26.40 -12.19
N ALA A 89 27.32 26.13 -11.18
CA ALA A 89 27.65 25.17 -10.13
C ALA A 89 26.39 24.46 -9.63
N LEU A 90 26.57 23.24 -9.13
CA LEU A 90 25.53 22.49 -8.45
C LEU A 90 25.30 23.09 -7.06
N THR A 91 24.08 23.54 -6.78
CA THR A 91 23.66 24.05 -5.47
C THR A 91 22.70 23.06 -4.78
N PRO A 92 22.58 23.10 -3.44
CA PRO A 92 21.64 22.24 -2.72
C PRO A 92 20.19 22.36 -3.21
N ASP A 93 19.74 23.58 -3.54
CA ASP A 93 18.37 23.83 -4.01
C ASP A 93 18.04 23.11 -5.33
N LEU A 94 19.04 22.88 -6.18
CA LEU A 94 18.90 22.13 -7.44
C LEU A 94 18.77 20.62 -7.23
N LEU A 95 19.00 20.14 -5.99
CA LEU A 95 18.95 18.73 -5.59
C LEU A 95 17.77 18.43 -4.66
N SER A 96 16.77 19.32 -4.61
CA SER A 96 15.56 19.15 -3.81
C SER A 96 14.95 17.75 -4.00
N GLY A 97 14.72 17.04 -2.90
CA GLY A 97 14.23 15.65 -2.90
C GLY A 97 15.30 14.56 -2.98
N CYS A 98 16.58 14.93 -3.15
CA CYS A 98 17.75 14.04 -3.04
C CYS A 98 18.52 14.28 -1.72
N ASP A 99 17.78 14.56 -0.65
CA ASP A 99 18.33 14.82 0.69
C ASP A 99 18.69 13.51 1.39
N THR A 100 19.73 13.55 2.23
CA THR A 100 20.02 12.42 3.11
C THR A 100 18.83 12.24 4.05
N PRO A 101 18.19 11.06 4.08
CA PRO A 101 17.01 10.86 4.90
C PRO A 101 17.33 11.06 6.38
N THR A 102 16.48 11.83 7.07
CA THR A 102 16.45 11.82 8.53
C THR A 102 15.49 10.73 8.97
N PHE A 103 15.98 9.72 9.71
CA PHE A 103 15.16 8.58 10.18
C PHE A 103 14.08 8.98 11.21
N THR A 104 13.82 10.27 11.37
CA THR A 104 12.86 10.86 12.30
C THR A 104 11.57 11.32 11.62
N ALA A 105 11.54 11.42 10.29
CA ALA A 105 10.35 11.83 9.56
C ALA A 105 9.29 10.72 9.61
N GLN A 106 8.05 11.08 9.95
CA GLN A 106 6.91 10.18 9.95
C GLN A 106 5.95 10.54 8.82
N ALA A 107 5.57 9.54 8.04
CA ALA A 107 4.54 9.64 7.02
C ALA A 107 3.54 8.50 7.21
N THR A 108 2.31 8.70 6.73
CA THR A 108 1.35 7.58 6.67
C THR A 108 1.86 6.52 5.69
N ALA A 109 1.58 5.25 5.96
CA ALA A 109 2.00 4.16 5.09
C ALA A 109 1.46 4.30 3.65
N ILE A 110 0.27 4.87 3.49
CA ILE A 110 -0.35 5.16 2.19
C ILE A 110 0.51 6.17 1.41
N THR A 111 0.82 7.31 2.03
CA THR A 111 1.65 8.34 1.38
C THR A 111 3.07 7.85 1.12
N ALA A 112 3.68 7.13 2.06
CA ALA A 112 5.05 6.64 1.94
C ALA A 112 5.23 5.59 0.81
N THR A 113 4.20 4.80 0.53
CA THR A 113 4.26 3.75 -0.51
C THR A 113 3.83 4.24 -1.89
N ALA A 114 3.13 5.39 -1.98
CA ALA A 114 2.64 5.99 -3.23
C ALA A 114 3.73 6.15 -4.29
N GLU A 115 4.82 6.83 -3.95
CA GLU A 115 5.86 7.15 -4.94
C GLU A 115 6.63 5.90 -5.40
N ALA A 116 6.95 5.00 -4.47
CA ALA A 116 7.59 3.73 -4.82
C ALA A 116 6.70 2.87 -5.76
N ALA A 117 5.37 2.89 -5.55
CA ALA A 117 4.42 2.16 -6.38
C ALA A 117 4.24 2.78 -7.78
N LYS A 118 4.28 4.12 -7.90
CA LYS A 118 4.22 4.83 -9.20
C LYS A 118 5.37 4.44 -10.11
N SER A 119 6.59 4.39 -9.56
CA SER A 119 7.75 3.85 -10.28
C SER A 119 8.03 4.58 -11.59
N GLU A 120 7.78 5.90 -11.62
CA GLU A 120 8.19 6.74 -12.73
C GLU A 120 9.72 6.82 -12.74
N LEU A 121 10.30 6.51 -13.89
CA LEU A 121 11.73 6.62 -14.11
C LEU A 121 11.97 7.59 -15.26
N PRO A 122 13.02 8.42 -15.18
CA PRO A 122 13.44 9.22 -16.31
C PRO A 122 13.82 8.30 -17.48
N SER A 123 13.52 8.75 -18.68
CA SER A 123 13.90 8.10 -19.94
C SER A 123 15.42 8.13 -20.15
N ASP A 124 15.88 7.30 -21.09
CA ASP A 124 17.29 7.29 -21.52
C ASP A 124 17.74 8.66 -22.01
N ALA A 125 16.88 9.38 -22.75
CA ALA A 125 17.15 10.73 -23.24
C ALA A 125 17.25 11.77 -22.12
N GLU A 126 16.36 11.68 -21.12
CA GLU A 126 16.39 12.57 -19.95
C GLU A 126 17.67 12.38 -19.11
N LEU A 127 18.19 11.16 -19.02
CA LEU A 127 19.42 10.86 -18.28
C LEU A 127 20.71 11.00 -19.09
N GLN A 128 20.65 10.99 -20.42
CA GLN A 128 21.83 11.27 -21.27
C GLN A 128 22.29 12.73 -21.12
N GLY A 129 21.34 13.65 -20.96
CA GLY A 129 21.61 15.08 -20.91
C GLY A 129 21.98 15.67 -22.27
N SER A 130 22.40 16.94 -22.26
CA SER A 130 22.73 17.75 -23.44
C SER A 130 24.10 17.46 -24.07
N GLY A 131 24.91 16.58 -23.48
CA GLY A 131 26.26 16.26 -23.96
C GLY A 131 27.28 17.40 -23.79
N SER A 132 26.86 18.52 -23.20
CA SER A 132 27.69 19.69 -22.92
C SER A 132 28.55 19.52 -21.66
N LYS A 133 28.22 18.52 -20.84
CA LYS A 133 28.97 18.13 -19.64
C LYS A 133 29.78 16.86 -19.92
N ASN A 134 31.10 16.94 -19.77
CA ASN A 134 32.06 15.84 -19.96
C ASN A 134 32.03 14.85 -18.77
N CYS A 135 30.88 14.22 -18.53
CA CYS A 135 30.77 13.18 -17.52
C CYS A 135 31.50 11.92 -17.97
N LYS A 136 32.68 11.67 -17.40
CA LYS A 136 33.49 10.48 -17.70
C LYS A 136 32.78 9.16 -17.41
N LEU A 137 31.85 9.12 -16.44
CA LEU A 137 31.08 7.92 -16.10
C LEU A 137 30.15 7.48 -17.24
N THR A 138 29.67 8.42 -18.05
CA THR A 138 28.69 8.17 -19.11
C THR A 138 29.28 8.23 -20.51
N GLU A 139 30.60 8.35 -20.65
CA GLU A 139 31.27 8.33 -21.94
C GLU A 139 30.97 7.04 -22.73
N ASN A 140 31.01 7.18 -24.05
CA ASN A 140 30.77 6.07 -24.96
C ASN A 140 31.83 4.98 -24.83
N ALA A 141 31.42 3.74 -25.10
CA ALA A 141 32.28 2.57 -25.08
C ALA A 141 33.06 2.38 -23.77
N GLY A 142 32.60 2.94 -22.65
CA GLY A 142 33.21 2.75 -21.33
C GLY A 142 34.62 3.32 -21.18
N THR A 143 35.00 4.29 -22.02
CA THR A 143 36.37 4.83 -22.06
C THR A 143 36.69 5.81 -20.93
N GLY A 144 35.70 6.43 -20.32
CA GLY A 144 35.94 7.47 -19.32
C GLY A 144 36.31 6.95 -17.92
N LEU A 145 36.18 5.64 -17.66
CA LEU A 145 36.37 5.06 -16.32
C LEU A 145 37.82 4.67 -16.00
N PHE A 146 38.73 4.67 -16.99
CA PHE A 146 40.14 4.38 -16.80
C PHE A 146 41.04 5.35 -17.56
N GLY A 147 42.20 5.68 -16.98
CA GLY A 147 43.28 6.34 -17.71
C GLY A 147 44.00 5.34 -18.61
N GLY A 148 43.54 5.16 -19.85
CA GLY A 148 44.19 4.28 -20.85
C GLY A 148 43.24 3.72 -21.91
N THR A 149 43.68 2.69 -22.65
CA THR A 149 42.91 2.02 -23.72
C THR A 149 41.94 0.95 -23.21
N ASN A 150 41.80 0.79 -21.89
CA ASN A 150 40.99 -0.27 -21.28
C ASN A 150 39.56 0.22 -21.05
N ALA A 151 38.61 -0.34 -21.79
CA ALA A 151 37.19 -0.07 -21.63
C ALA A 151 36.52 -1.11 -20.71
N ILE A 152 35.67 -0.64 -19.79
CA ILE A 152 34.91 -1.51 -18.88
C ILE A 152 33.41 -1.39 -19.07
N SER A 153 32.70 -2.41 -18.61
CA SER A 153 31.23 -2.34 -18.49
C SER A 153 30.88 -1.89 -17.07
N LEU A 154 30.06 -0.86 -16.95
CA LEU A 154 29.54 -0.38 -15.67
C LEU A 154 28.06 -0.76 -15.54
N LYS A 155 27.70 -1.21 -14.34
CA LYS A 155 26.31 -1.42 -13.93
C LYS A 155 26.10 -0.68 -12.61
N LEU A 156 25.17 0.27 -12.61
CA LEU A 156 24.79 1.02 -11.40
C LEU A 156 23.35 0.66 -11.04
N LEU A 157 23.03 0.78 -9.75
CA LEU A 157 21.68 0.55 -9.21
C LEU A 157 21.09 -0.80 -9.68
N ASP A 158 21.91 -1.85 -9.56
CA ASP A 158 21.63 -3.24 -9.95
C ASP A 158 21.12 -3.41 -11.39
N GLY A 159 21.69 -2.62 -12.31
CA GLY A 159 21.46 -2.75 -13.75
C GLY A 159 20.42 -1.78 -14.31
N PHE A 160 19.89 -0.86 -13.49
CA PHE A 160 19.10 0.28 -13.97
C PHE A 160 19.88 1.10 -15.00
N TYR A 161 21.09 1.52 -14.64
CA TYR A 161 22.05 2.06 -15.59
C TYR A 161 23.04 0.96 -15.95
N THR A 162 23.17 0.68 -17.25
CA THR A 162 24.17 -0.25 -17.77
C THR A 162 24.78 0.30 -19.05
N HIS A 163 26.10 0.30 -19.14
CA HIS A 163 26.79 0.42 -20.42
C HIS A 163 27.90 -0.63 -20.52
N THR A 164 28.25 -1.01 -21.75
CA THR A 164 29.36 -1.93 -22.01
C THR A 164 30.51 -1.24 -22.72
N LYS A 165 31.66 -1.91 -22.75
CA LYS A 165 32.90 -1.48 -23.43
C LYS A 165 32.76 -1.20 -24.94
N THR A 166 31.60 -1.44 -25.53
CA THR A 166 31.35 -1.23 -26.97
C THR A 166 30.08 -0.41 -27.25
N GLN A 167 29.33 0.00 -26.21
CA GLN A 167 28.02 0.62 -26.40
C GLN A 167 28.13 2.14 -26.43
N THR A 168 27.46 2.77 -27.40
CA THR A 168 27.20 4.21 -27.43
C THR A 168 25.76 4.50 -26.95
N TRP A 169 25.45 5.76 -26.66
CA TRP A 169 24.07 6.18 -26.40
C TRP A 169 23.16 6.03 -27.64
N ALA A 170 23.72 6.08 -28.86
CA ALA A 170 22.96 5.98 -30.10
C ALA A 170 22.50 4.53 -30.42
N ASP A 171 23.26 3.52 -29.98
CA ASP A 171 23.05 2.14 -30.41
C ASP A 171 22.17 1.32 -29.45
N LYS A 172 22.13 1.71 -28.17
CA LYS A 172 21.31 1.04 -27.14
C LYS A 172 20.99 1.98 -25.98
N ALA A 173 19.75 1.90 -25.52
CA ALA A 173 19.34 2.46 -24.25
C ALA A 173 20.18 1.86 -23.10
N ARG A 174 20.76 2.75 -22.30
CA ARG A 174 21.57 2.43 -21.12
C ARG A 174 20.75 2.43 -19.85
N ILE A 175 19.66 3.19 -19.86
CA ILE A 175 18.63 3.21 -18.84
C ILE A 175 17.63 2.11 -19.13
N LYS A 176 17.41 1.26 -18.13
CA LYS A 176 16.42 0.21 -18.18
C LYS A 176 15.17 0.64 -17.41
N SER A 177 14.05 0.03 -17.78
CA SER A 177 12.82 0.09 -16.99
C SER A 177 13.04 -0.39 -15.56
N VAL A 178 12.11 -0.09 -14.65
CA VAL A 178 12.13 -0.59 -13.27
C VAL A 178 12.32 -2.11 -13.24
N THR A 179 11.63 -2.84 -14.13
CA THR A 179 11.75 -4.31 -14.26
C THR A 179 13.15 -4.79 -14.63
N GLY A 180 13.96 -3.95 -15.27
CA GLY A 180 15.34 -4.23 -15.62
C GLY A 180 16.32 -4.09 -14.46
N SER A 181 15.93 -3.43 -13.36
CA SER A 181 16.69 -3.39 -12.09
C SER A 181 15.99 -4.25 -11.05
N LYS A 182 16.67 -5.31 -10.59
CA LYS A 182 16.10 -6.21 -9.56
C LYS A 182 15.67 -5.44 -8.31
N THR A 183 16.48 -4.47 -7.90
CA THR A 183 16.29 -3.70 -6.67
C THR A 183 15.10 -2.76 -6.76
N LEU A 184 15.02 -1.95 -7.82
CA LEU A 184 13.88 -1.07 -8.05
C LEU A 184 12.59 -1.86 -8.26
N ASN A 185 12.66 -2.98 -8.99
CA ASN A 185 11.49 -3.84 -9.19
C ASN A 185 10.99 -4.47 -7.89
N THR A 186 11.90 -4.92 -7.02
CA THR A 186 11.51 -5.49 -5.72
C THR A 186 10.83 -4.44 -4.85
N ALA A 187 11.36 -3.21 -4.80
CA ALA A 187 10.75 -2.11 -4.07
C ALA A 187 9.36 -1.74 -4.63
N LYS A 188 9.24 -1.64 -5.96
CA LYS A 188 7.96 -1.40 -6.65
C LYS A 188 6.92 -2.45 -6.28
N THR A 189 7.24 -3.72 -6.49
CA THR A 189 6.31 -4.82 -6.25
C THR A 189 5.88 -4.85 -4.78
N ALA A 190 6.81 -4.68 -3.85
CA ALA A 190 6.49 -4.66 -2.43
C ALA A 190 5.59 -3.47 -2.05
N ALA A 191 5.84 -2.28 -2.62
CA ALA A 191 4.99 -1.11 -2.41
C ALA A 191 3.57 -1.31 -2.97
N GLN A 192 3.46 -1.86 -4.19
CA GLN A 192 2.16 -2.16 -4.82
C GLN A 192 1.36 -3.19 -4.01
N THR A 193 2.00 -4.27 -3.54
CA THR A 193 1.35 -5.28 -2.69
C THR A 193 0.86 -4.68 -1.38
N LEU A 194 1.68 -3.84 -0.73
CA LEU A 194 1.29 -3.20 0.53
C LEU A 194 0.13 -2.20 0.33
N GLN A 195 0.11 -1.45 -0.77
CA GLN A 195 -0.99 -0.51 -1.05
C GLN A 195 -2.35 -1.21 -1.13
N THR A 196 -2.43 -2.37 -1.75
CA THR A 196 -3.68 -3.13 -1.80
C THR A 196 -4.16 -3.51 -0.40
N LEU A 197 -3.25 -3.87 0.51
CA LEU A 197 -3.60 -4.21 1.90
C LEU A 197 -3.96 -2.98 2.73
N LEU A 198 -3.41 -1.80 2.41
CA LEU A 198 -3.71 -0.54 3.10
C LEU A 198 -5.08 0.05 2.71
N GLN A 199 -5.68 -0.42 1.62
CA GLN A 199 -6.99 0.04 1.13
C GLN A 199 -8.17 -0.72 1.76
N ASP A 200 -7.95 -1.54 2.79
CA ASP A 200 -9.05 -2.28 3.42
C ASP A 200 -10.06 -1.34 4.11
N ASP A 201 -11.27 -1.33 3.55
CA ASP A 201 -12.44 -0.65 4.10
C ASP A 201 -13.17 -1.56 5.09
N TRP A 202 -12.59 -1.71 6.29
CA TRP A 202 -13.18 -2.52 7.35
C TRP A 202 -14.46 -1.84 7.89
N PRO A 203 -15.59 -2.56 7.99
CA PRO A 203 -16.82 -1.95 8.46
C PRO A 203 -16.69 -1.53 9.92
N THR A 204 -17.01 -0.26 10.19
CA THR A 204 -17.00 0.31 11.54
C THR A 204 -18.02 -0.37 12.43
N ALA A 205 -17.72 -0.47 13.72
CA ALA A 205 -18.68 -0.97 14.69
C ALA A 205 -19.92 -0.07 14.73
N PRO A 206 -21.14 -0.63 14.63
CA PRO A 206 -22.35 0.18 14.66
C PRO A 206 -22.55 0.80 16.04
N THR A 207 -22.97 2.06 16.05
CA THR A 207 -23.17 2.88 17.25
C THR A 207 -24.63 3.21 17.52
N ASP A 208 -25.48 3.08 16.51
CA ASP A 208 -26.90 3.44 16.52
C ASP A 208 -27.70 2.51 15.58
N GLU A 209 -29.01 2.71 15.54
CA GLU A 209 -29.94 1.91 14.73
C GLU A 209 -29.63 1.98 13.23
N GLN A 210 -29.24 3.15 12.73
CA GLN A 210 -28.99 3.38 11.31
C GLN A 210 -27.69 2.70 10.87
N THR A 211 -26.62 2.90 11.63
CA THR A 211 -25.31 2.27 11.41
C THR A 211 -25.39 0.76 11.58
N LEU A 212 -26.20 0.25 12.50
CA LEU A 212 -26.46 -1.19 12.64
C LEU A 212 -27.23 -1.75 11.44
N THR A 213 -28.21 -1.01 10.93
CA THR A 213 -28.93 -1.40 9.72
C THR A 213 -27.98 -1.44 8.51
N THR A 214 -27.13 -0.43 8.35
CA THR A 214 -26.07 -0.40 7.32
C THR A 214 -25.10 -1.56 7.49
N PHE A 215 -24.71 -1.88 8.73
CA PHE A 215 -23.82 -3.00 9.03
C PHE A 215 -24.45 -4.35 8.63
N ILE A 216 -25.73 -4.58 8.98
CA ILE A 216 -26.47 -5.80 8.60
C ILE A 216 -26.63 -5.92 7.07
N ASN A 217 -26.80 -4.79 6.38
CA ASN A 217 -27.00 -4.75 4.93
C ASN A 217 -25.68 -4.71 4.15
N ASN A 218 -24.52 -4.63 4.81
CA ASN A 218 -23.22 -4.65 4.16
C ASN A 218 -23.02 -6.02 3.46
N PRO A 219 -22.65 -6.05 2.16
CA PRO A 219 -22.52 -7.32 1.42
C PRO A 219 -21.57 -8.33 2.06
N ASN A 220 -20.44 -7.89 2.61
CA ASN A 220 -19.48 -8.75 3.31
C ASN A 220 -20.09 -9.34 4.60
N ILE A 221 -20.84 -8.53 5.35
CA ILE A 221 -21.55 -9.02 6.54
C ILE A 221 -22.64 -10.02 6.16
N GLN A 222 -23.40 -9.75 5.09
CA GLN A 222 -24.42 -10.68 4.59
C GLN A 222 -23.82 -12.01 4.13
N GLU A 223 -22.65 -12.00 3.48
CA GLU A 223 -21.92 -13.22 3.11
C GLU A 223 -21.53 -14.04 4.34
N LYS A 224 -21.00 -13.39 5.40
CA LYS A 224 -20.64 -14.08 6.65
C LYS A 224 -21.87 -14.63 7.38
N VAL A 225 -22.98 -13.89 7.36
CA VAL A 225 -24.26 -14.38 7.90
C VAL A 225 -24.75 -15.59 7.10
N ALA A 226 -24.69 -15.53 5.76
CA ALA A 226 -25.04 -16.65 4.89
C ALA A 226 -24.19 -17.89 5.17
N GLN A 227 -22.87 -17.71 5.29
CA GLN A 227 -21.95 -18.78 5.62
C GLN A 227 -22.27 -19.41 7.00
N SER A 228 -22.57 -18.57 8.00
CA SER A 228 -22.94 -19.03 9.33
C SER A 228 -24.26 -19.82 9.33
N LEU A 229 -25.23 -19.41 8.52
CA LEU A 229 -26.50 -20.12 8.33
C LEU A 229 -26.34 -21.48 7.63
N LYS A 230 -25.37 -21.59 6.70
CA LYS A 230 -25.00 -22.86 6.07
C LYS A 230 -24.33 -23.81 7.08
N GLU A 231 -23.36 -23.29 7.84
CA GLU A 231 -22.62 -24.07 8.85
C GLU A 231 -23.53 -24.57 9.99
N THR A 232 -24.60 -23.84 10.32
CA THR A 232 -25.59 -24.21 11.36
C THR A 232 -26.73 -25.10 10.87
N LYS A 233 -26.61 -25.69 9.66
CA LYS A 233 -27.59 -26.60 9.01
C LYS A 233 -28.96 -25.99 8.66
N GLN A 234 -29.14 -24.67 8.71
CA GLN A 234 -30.42 -24.02 8.42
C GLN A 234 -30.60 -23.56 6.97
N LEU A 235 -29.56 -23.68 6.13
CA LEU A 235 -29.63 -23.44 4.68
C LEU A 235 -28.91 -24.57 3.95
N SER A 236 -29.61 -25.23 3.02
CA SER A 236 -29.01 -26.20 2.08
C SER A 236 -27.93 -25.52 1.24
N GLU A 237 -26.99 -26.31 0.73
CA GLU A 237 -25.79 -25.87 -0.02
C GLU A 237 -26.08 -24.96 -1.24
N THR A 238 -27.34 -24.84 -1.65
CA THR A 238 -27.81 -24.25 -2.92
C THR A 238 -28.81 -23.09 -2.78
N ALA A 239 -28.92 -22.43 -1.63
CA ALA A 239 -29.83 -21.27 -1.50
C ALA A 239 -29.39 -20.10 -2.41
N GLY A 240 -30.30 -19.60 -3.25
CA GLY A 240 -30.06 -18.46 -4.15
C GLY A 240 -30.02 -17.12 -3.40
N THR A 241 -29.65 -16.05 -4.10
CA THR A 241 -29.61 -14.67 -3.54
C THR A 241 -30.96 -14.18 -3.02
N SER A 242 -32.07 -14.59 -3.65
CA SER A 242 -33.44 -14.29 -3.18
C SER A 242 -33.76 -14.96 -1.84
N ASP A 243 -33.39 -16.23 -1.70
CA ASP A 243 -33.64 -17.01 -0.48
C ASP A 243 -32.87 -16.44 0.71
N LEU A 244 -31.66 -15.95 0.45
CA LEU A 244 -30.85 -15.27 1.46
C LEU A 244 -31.50 -13.96 1.92
N ALA A 245 -32.01 -13.13 1.00
CA ALA A 245 -32.67 -11.88 1.33
C ALA A 245 -33.96 -12.10 2.15
N GLU A 246 -34.76 -13.09 1.77
CA GLU A 246 -35.96 -13.49 2.53
C GLU A 246 -35.60 -14.01 3.92
N LYS A 247 -34.55 -14.83 4.03
CA LYS A 247 -34.08 -15.34 5.33
C LYS A 247 -33.55 -14.22 6.22
N ILE A 248 -32.79 -13.26 5.67
CA ILE A 248 -32.33 -12.08 6.40
C ILE A 248 -33.52 -11.25 6.90
N ASN A 249 -34.55 -11.04 6.07
CA ASN A 249 -35.76 -10.34 6.51
C ASN A 249 -36.54 -11.11 7.57
N SER A 250 -36.58 -12.44 7.50
CA SER A 250 -37.18 -13.29 8.52
C SER A 250 -36.40 -13.26 9.85
N ILE A 251 -35.07 -13.13 9.82
CA ILE A 251 -34.21 -13.18 11.00
C ILE A 251 -34.08 -11.80 11.66
N PHE A 252 -33.79 -10.76 10.87
CA PHE A 252 -33.53 -9.41 11.38
C PHE A 252 -34.78 -8.50 11.36
N GLY A 253 -35.87 -8.97 10.78
CA GLY A 253 -37.09 -8.20 10.52
C GLY A 253 -37.02 -7.46 9.19
N ALA A 254 -38.16 -7.34 8.51
CA ALA A 254 -38.30 -6.55 7.30
C ALA A 254 -37.95 -5.07 7.56
N PRO A 255 -37.43 -4.34 6.56
CA PRO A 255 -37.21 -2.91 6.67
C PRO A 255 -38.51 -2.17 7.01
N ARG A 256 -38.45 -1.29 8.01
CA ARG A 256 -39.50 -0.36 8.41
C ARG A 256 -39.54 0.83 7.43
N PRO A 257 -40.58 1.69 7.46
CA PRO A 257 -40.68 2.85 6.56
C PRO A 257 -39.52 3.83 6.64
N ASN A 258 -38.83 3.92 7.77
CA ASN A 258 -37.61 4.71 7.98
C ASN A 258 -36.32 3.99 7.51
N GLY A 259 -36.44 2.81 6.90
CA GLY A 259 -35.34 1.99 6.41
C GLY A 259 -34.67 1.10 7.46
N THR A 260 -35.01 1.24 8.74
CA THR A 260 -34.40 0.46 9.84
C THR A 260 -35.06 -0.90 10.03
N ARG A 261 -34.45 -1.78 10.81
CA ARG A 261 -35.00 -3.12 11.10
C ARG A 261 -35.43 -3.25 12.55
N SER A 262 -36.44 -4.08 12.84
CA SER A 262 -36.91 -4.31 14.22
C SER A 262 -35.81 -4.79 15.15
N PHE A 263 -34.90 -5.64 14.67
CA PHE A 263 -33.72 -6.04 15.42
C PHE A 263 -32.79 -4.86 15.73
N ALA A 264 -32.57 -3.97 14.76
CA ALA A 264 -31.67 -2.83 14.92
C ALA A 264 -32.21 -1.82 15.94
N ALA A 265 -33.53 -1.58 15.92
CA ALA A 265 -34.22 -0.77 16.93
C ALA A 265 -34.01 -1.34 18.33
N GLU A 266 -34.23 -2.65 18.52
CA GLU A 266 -34.07 -3.30 19.83
C GLU A 266 -32.64 -3.18 20.38
N VAL A 267 -31.63 -3.42 19.54
CA VAL A 267 -30.21 -3.31 19.92
C VAL A 267 -29.85 -1.87 20.28
N ALA A 268 -30.38 -0.88 19.55
CA ALA A 268 -30.12 0.54 19.80
C ALA A 268 -30.87 1.07 21.04
N HIS A 269 -32.09 0.60 21.28
CA HIS A 269 -32.90 0.98 22.45
C HIS A 269 -32.39 0.40 23.76
N LYS A 270 -31.72 -0.76 23.72
CA LYS A 270 -31.01 -1.31 24.88
C LYS A 270 -29.70 -0.56 25.17
N GLN A 271 -29.73 0.78 25.26
CA GLN A 271 -28.58 1.61 25.65
C GLN A 271 -27.90 1.09 26.92
N LEU A 272 -26.89 0.24 26.75
CA LEU A 272 -25.92 -0.08 27.78
C LEU A 272 -24.75 0.86 27.54
N HIS A 273 -24.72 1.93 28.35
CA HIS A 273 -23.68 2.94 28.38
C HIS A 273 -22.30 2.25 28.35
N VAL A 274 -21.61 2.34 27.21
CA VAL A 274 -20.17 2.14 27.20
C VAL A 274 -19.61 3.46 27.68
N ALA A 275 -19.23 3.54 28.96
CA ALA A 275 -18.47 4.67 29.45
C ALA A 275 -17.20 4.77 28.61
N SER A 276 -17.11 5.81 27.79
CA SER A 276 -15.85 6.19 27.18
C SER A 276 -14.93 6.63 28.31
N GLN A 277 -13.96 5.81 28.68
CA GLN A 277 -12.82 6.32 29.43
C GLN A 277 -11.93 7.08 28.46
N ALA A 278 -11.70 8.34 28.81
CA ALA A 278 -10.84 9.30 28.14
C ALA A 278 -9.37 8.88 28.17
#